data_AF-A0A920LC94-F1
#
_entry.id   AF-A0A920LC94-F1
#
_cell.length_a   1.000
_cell.length_b   1.000
_cell.length_c   1.000
_cell.angle_alpha   90.00
_cell.angle_beta   90.00
_cell.angle_gamma   90.00
#
_symmetry.space_group_name_H-M   'P 1'
#
loop_
_entity.id
_entity.type
_entity.pdbx_description
1 polymer ?
#
loop_
_entity_poly.entity_id
_entity_poly.type
_entity_poly.pdbx_seq_one_letter_code
_entity_poly.pdbx_strand_id
1 'polypeptide(L)'
;MAKLTKNRKESLTKFETEKLYSLKEASDVVKNFSKFKFDSSIDLAVNLGVDPKKADQNVRGIVSLPNGTGKDVKVLALVTPDKEDEAKKAGADFVGLDEFLTKIKDGWTDVDVIITMPSVMGKLGPLGKILGPRGLMPNPKTGTVTMNVGKAVEETKAGKIDFKVDKNGTIHVAIGKVSFSALIKFIKMQKKSLIT
;
A
#
# COMPACT_ATOMS: atom_id res chain seq x y z
N MET A 1 -31.74 9.21 -2.55
CA MET A 1 -30.70 8.23 -2.98
C MET A 1 -30.19 8.63 -4.36
N ALA A 2 -28.89 8.76 -4.55
CA ALA A 2 -28.33 9.13 -5.86
C ALA A 2 -28.65 8.06 -6.91
N LYS A 3 -29.14 8.47 -8.08
CA LYS A 3 -29.50 7.58 -9.20
C LYS A 3 -28.25 6.85 -9.69
N LEU A 4 -28.26 5.51 -9.64
CA LEU A 4 -27.15 4.68 -10.13
C LEU A 4 -26.86 4.94 -11.61
N THR A 5 -25.58 5.11 -11.95
CA THR A 5 -25.12 5.33 -13.34
C THR A 5 -25.32 4.07 -14.19
N LYS A 6 -25.42 4.23 -15.51
CA LYS A 6 -25.63 3.13 -16.47
C LYS A 6 -24.57 2.03 -16.31
N ASN A 7 -23.30 2.40 -16.26
CA ASN A 7 -22.19 1.45 -16.08
C ASN A 7 -22.27 0.69 -14.74
N ARG A 8 -22.68 1.35 -13.65
CA ARG A 8 -22.81 0.69 -12.35
C ARG A 8 -23.96 -0.33 -12.35
N LYS A 9 -25.07 -0.05 -13.05
CA LYS A 9 -26.18 -1.00 -13.21
C LYS A 9 -25.78 -2.23 -14.03
N GLU A 10 -25.09 -2.03 -15.15
CA GLU A 10 -24.60 -3.14 -16.00
C GLU A 10 -23.55 -4.00 -15.29
N SER A 11 -22.75 -3.41 -14.41
CA SER A 11 -21.81 -4.15 -13.58
C SER A 11 -22.51 -4.98 -12.51
N LEU A 12 -23.52 -4.41 -11.83
CA LEU A 12 -24.28 -5.12 -10.80
C LEU A 12 -25.05 -6.35 -11.32
N THR A 13 -25.36 -6.43 -12.62
CA THR A 13 -26.00 -7.62 -13.20
C THR A 13 -25.03 -8.76 -13.50
N LYS A 14 -23.71 -8.54 -13.39
CA LYS A 14 -22.67 -9.56 -13.70
C LYS A 14 -22.30 -10.45 -12.51
N PHE A 15 -22.78 -10.14 -11.31
CA PHE A 15 -22.50 -10.89 -10.10
C PHE A 15 -23.69 -10.77 -9.13
N GLU A 16 -23.81 -11.76 -8.25
CA GLU A 16 -24.82 -11.80 -7.20
C GLU A 16 -24.18 -11.34 -5.89
N THR A 17 -24.76 -10.34 -5.24
CA THR A 17 -24.19 -9.74 -4.02
C THR A 17 -24.19 -10.66 -2.81
N GLU A 18 -25.15 -11.60 -2.72
CA GLU A 18 -25.30 -12.50 -1.58
C GLU A 18 -24.66 -13.88 -1.80
N LYS A 19 -24.22 -14.17 -3.04
CA LYS A 19 -23.59 -15.44 -3.36
C LYS A 19 -22.15 -15.49 -2.88
N LEU A 20 -21.80 -16.56 -2.17
CA LEU A 20 -20.41 -16.86 -1.84
C LEU A 20 -19.73 -17.49 -3.05
N TYR A 21 -18.80 -16.75 -3.64
CA TYR A 21 -17.96 -17.23 -4.72
C TYR A 21 -16.71 -17.93 -4.18
N SER A 22 -16.32 -19.02 -4.81
CA SER A 22 -14.97 -19.56 -4.64
C SER A 22 -13.93 -18.57 -5.17
N LEU A 23 -12.68 -18.68 -4.72
CA LEU A 23 -11.58 -17.83 -5.21
C LEU A 23 -11.41 -17.90 -6.73
N LYS A 24 -11.70 -19.07 -7.32
CA LYS A 24 -11.62 -19.28 -8.76
C LYS A 24 -12.69 -18.48 -9.48
N GLU A 25 -13.95 -18.64 -9.08
CA GLU A 25 -15.08 -17.94 -9.68
C GLU A 25 -14.96 -16.42 -9.48
N ALA A 26 -14.56 -15.97 -8.29
CA ALA A 26 -14.35 -14.56 -8.01
C ALA A 26 -13.27 -13.95 -8.92
N SER A 27 -12.18 -14.68 -9.19
CA SER A 27 -11.11 -14.21 -10.09
C SER A 27 -11.61 -14.03 -11.52
N ASP A 28 -12.45 -14.94 -12.01
CA ASP A 28 -13.02 -14.88 -13.36
C ASP A 28 -14.04 -13.73 -13.47
N VAL A 29 -14.88 -13.53 -12.45
CA VAL A 29 -15.82 -12.41 -12.38
C VAL A 29 -15.06 -11.08 -12.43
N VAL A 30 -14.02 -10.90 -11.60
CA VAL A 30 -13.24 -9.65 -11.55
C VAL A 30 -12.57 -9.32 -12.89
N LYS A 31 -12.08 -10.32 -13.63
CA LYS A 31 -11.53 -10.11 -14.98
C LYS A 31 -12.59 -9.65 -15.98
N ASN A 32 -13.80 -10.23 -15.93
CA ASN A 32 -14.92 -9.88 -16.82
C ASN A 32 -15.57 -8.51 -16.50
N PHE A 33 -15.19 -7.92 -15.37
CA PHE A 33 -15.62 -6.59 -14.94
C PHE A 33 -14.83 -5.45 -15.60
N SER A 34 -13.56 -5.69 -15.92
CA SER A 34 -12.62 -4.70 -16.45
C SER A 34 -12.91 -4.36 -17.92
N LYS A 35 -13.96 -3.57 -18.16
CA LYS A 35 -14.20 -2.88 -19.45
C LYS A 35 -13.70 -1.43 -19.39
N PHE A 36 -12.62 -1.18 -18.66
CA PHE A 36 -12.05 0.16 -18.50
C PHE A 36 -10.88 0.37 -19.46
N LYS A 37 -10.61 1.62 -19.83
CA LYS A 37 -9.51 1.99 -20.73
C LYS A 37 -8.11 1.84 -20.09
N PHE A 38 -8.06 1.47 -18.82
CA PHE A 38 -6.84 1.34 -18.02
C PHE A 38 -6.86 0.03 -17.22
N ASP A 39 -5.67 -0.47 -16.89
CA ASP A 39 -5.53 -1.68 -16.08
C ASP A 39 -5.90 -1.39 -14.62
N SER A 40 -7.01 -1.97 -14.18
CA SER A 40 -7.60 -1.69 -12.87
C SER A 40 -6.88 -2.44 -11.76
N SER A 41 -6.81 -1.85 -10.56
CA SER A 41 -6.34 -2.53 -9.36
C SER A 41 -7.40 -3.47 -8.80
N ILE A 42 -6.96 -4.51 -8.10
CA ILE A 42 -7.80 -5.43 -7.36
C ILE A 42 -7.47 -5.26 -5.89
N ASP A 43 -8.48 -4.83 -5.13
CA ASP A 43 -8.38 -4.61 -3.69
C ASP A 43 -9.10 -5.73 -2.93
N LEU A 44 -8.51 -6.15 -1.82
CA LEU A 44 -9.07 -7.08 -0.86
C LEU A 44 -9.50 -6.30 0.37
N ALA A 45 -10.80 -6.33 0.68
CA ALA A 45 -11.35 -5.82 1.93
C ALA A 45 -11.66 -6.99 2.86
N VAL A 46 -11.04 -7.03 4.03
CA VAL A 46 -11.23 -8.08 5.03
C VAL A 46 -11.70 -7.45 6.33
N ASN A 47 -12.94 -7.73 6.71
CA ASN A 47 -13.46 -7.34 8.02
C ASN A 47 -12.97 -8.36 9.06
N LEU A 48 -12.18 -7.89 10.04
CA LEU A 48 -11.63 -8.72 11.10
C LEU A 48 -12.55 -8.81 12.33
N GLY A 49 -13.59 -7.99 12.41
CA GLY A 49 -14.48 -7.95 13.59
C GLY A 49 -13.83 -7.42 14.86
N VAL A 50 -12.73 -6.68 14.73
CA VAL A 50 -11.98 -6.08 15.85
C VAL A 50 -12.44 -4.65 16.13
N ASP A 51 -12.35 -4.20 17.39
CA ASP A 51 -12.57 -2.81 17.75
C ASP A 51 -11.24 -2.01 17.72
N PRO A 52 -10.99 -1.20 16.68
CA PRO A 52 -9.74 -0.46 16.53
C PRO A 52 -9.53 0.63 17.59
N LYS A 53 -10.56 0.95 18.40
CA LYS A 53 -10.42 1.86 19.55
C LYS A 53 -9.71 1.21 20.73
N LYS A 54 -9.71 -0.12 20.81
CA LYS A 54 -9.01 -0.89 21.83
C LYS A 54 -7.58 -1.18 21.37
N ALA A 55 -6.60 -0.76 22.16
CA ALA A 55 -5.20 -0.81 21.77
C ALA A 55 -4.68 -2.23 21.49
N ASP A 56 -5.20 -3.21 22.23
CA ASP A 56 -4.94 -4.65 22.12
C ASP A 56 -5.58 -5.30 20.87
N GLN A 57 -6.56 -4.65 20.26
CA GLN A 57 -7.27 -5.16 19.07
C GLN A 57 -6.90 -4.41 17.78
N ASN A 58 -5.99 -3.43 17.87
CA ASN A 58 -5.52 -2.69 16.72
C ASN A 58 -4.50 -3.52 15.93
N VAL A 59 -4.91 -4.06 14.78
CA VAL A 59 -4.02 -4.84 13.91
C VAL A 59 -3.30 -3.93 12.92
N ARG A 60 -1.97 -4.02 12.94
CA ARG A 60 -1.09 -3.44 11.93
C ARG A 60 0.01 -4.44 11.62
N GLY A 61 0.27 -4.65 10.33
CA GLY A 61 1.27 -5.61 9.90
C GLY A 61 1.92 -5.19 8.60
N ILE A 62 2.92 -5.97 8.21
CA ILE A 62 3.61 -5.84 6.94
C ILE A 62 3.52 -7.19 6.24
N VAL A 63 3.24 -7.17 4.96
CA VAL A 63 3.34 -8.37 4.11
C VAL A 63 4.13 -8.05 2.87
N SER A 64 5.02 -8.96 2.49
CA SER A 64 5.69 -8.91 1.19
C SER A 64 4.85 -9.65 0.17
N LEU A 65 4.35 -8.92 -0.84
CA LEU A 65 3.68 -9.53 -1.97
C LEU A 65 4.74 -10.15 -2.89
N PRO A 66 4.78 -11.47 -3.09
CA PRO A 66 5.86 -12.12 -3.86
C PRO A 66 5.87 -11.76 -5.36
N ASN A 67 4.85 -11.04 -5.85
CA ASN A 67 4.78 -10.54 -7.22
C ASN A 67 4.49 -9.02 -7.26
N GLY A 68 4.62 -8.36 -6.10
CA GLY A 68 4.24 -6.97 -5.93
C GLY A 68 2.76 -6.67 -6.17
N THR A 69 2.45 -5.38 -6.16
CA THR A 69 1.11 -4.84 -6.49
C THR A 69 0.94 -4.60 -7.99
N GLY A 70 2.01 -4.72 -8.78
CA GLY A 70 2.04 -4.30 -10.20
C GLY A 70 1.99 -2.78 -10.40
N LYS A 71 2.03 -2.00 -9.31
CA LYS A 71 2.21 -0.55 -9.35
C LYS A 71 3.70 -0.25 -9.23
N ASP A 72 4.18 0.69 -10.04
CA ASP A 72 5.50 1.28 -9.81
C ASP A 72 5.41 2.20 -8.60
N VAL A 73 5.99 1.76 -7.48
CA VAL A 73 5.91 2.46 -6.18
C VAL A 73 7.00 3.53 -6.18
N LYS A 74 6.62 4.81 -6.10
CA LYS A 74 7.61 5.90 -5.99
C LYS A 74 8.15 5.98 -4.56
N VAL A 75 9.46 5.76 -4.39
CA VAL A 75 10.15 5.74 -3.10
C VAL A 75 11.04 6.98 -2.94
N LEU A 76 10.84 7.70 -1.84
CA LEU A 76 11.72 8.78 -1.40
C LEU A 76 12.57 8.31 -0.22
N ALA A 77 13.90 8.36 -0.36
CA ALA A 77 14.84 8.13 0.73
C ALA A 77 15.31 9.46 1.33
N LEU A 78 14.84 9.74 2.55
CA LEU A 78 15.28 10.86 3.38
C LEU A 78 16.42 10.43 4.29
N VAL A 79 17.64 10.58 3.78
CA VAL A 79 18.86 10.06 4.40
C VAL A 79 19.95 11.12 4.45
N THR A 80 20.95 10.90 5.30
CA THR A 80 22.15 11.74 5.34
C THR A 80 23.04 11.47 4.12
N PRO A 81 23.92 12.41 3.73
CA PRO A 81 24.73 12.33 2.51
C PRO A 81 25.54 11.03 2.36
N ASP A 82 25.98 10.45 3.48
CA ASP A 82 26.74 9.18 3.53
C ASP A 82 25.93 7.95 3.07
N LYS A 83 24.59 8.06 3.01
CA LYS A 83 23.67 6.97 2.66
C LYS A 83 22.91 7.21 1.36
N GLU A 84 23.11 8.36 0.71
CA GLU A 84 22.42 8.67 -0.53
C GLU A 84 22.77 7.69 -1.65
N ASP A 85 24.05 7.36 -1.81
CA ASP A 85 24.50 6.44 -2.87
C ASP A 85 23.94 5.04 -2.69
N GLU A 86 23.80 4.59 -1.43
CA GLU A 86 23.15 3.31 -1.11
C GLU A 86 21.69 3.30 -1.56
N ALA A 87 20.94 4.37 -1.25
CA ALA A 87 19.54 4.50 -1.63
C ALA A 87 19.35 4.61 -3.15
N LYS A 88 20.21 5.38 -3.84
CA LYS A 88 20.18 5.53 -5.31
C LYS A 88 20.46 4.20 -5.99
N LYS A 89 21.46 3.44 -5.54
CA LYS A 89 21.79 2.11 -6.09
C LYS A 89 20.67 1.09 -5.88
N ALA A 90 19.95 1.19 -4.76
CA ALA A 90 18.80 0.34 -4.47
C ALA A 90 17.54 0.69 -5.28
N GLY A 91 17.55 1.77 -6.08
CA GLY A 91 16.44 2.15 -6.95
C GLY A 91 15.42 3.10 -6.31
N ALA A 92 15.82 3.92 -5.34
CA ALA A 92 14.98 5.01 -4.85
C ALA A 92 14.81 6.09 -5.94
N ASP A 93 13.57 6.51 -6.18
CA ASP A 93 13.24 7.51 -7.22
C ASP A 93 13.71 8.92 -6.82
N PHE A 94 13.66 9.21 -5.53
CA PHE A 94 14.10 10.48 -4.95
C PHE A 94 14.99 10.22 -3.74
N VAL A 95 16.09 10.95 -3.64
CA VAL A 95 17.07 10.81 -2.55
C VAL A 95 17.58 12.18 -2.14
N GLY A 96 17.54 12.46 -0.84
CA GLY A 96 18.10 13.69 -0.27
C GLY A 96 17.46 14.03 1.06
N LEU A 97 17.95 15.08 1.73
CA LEU A 97 17.49 15.48 3.06
C LEU A 97 16.78 16.85 3.05
N ASP A 98 17.54 17.93 3.17
CA ASP A 98 17.00 19.26 3.48
C ASP A 98 16.19 19.87 2.32
N GLU A 99 16.54 19.55 1.07
CA GLU A 99 15.76 19.94 -0.12
C GLU A 99 14.35 19.35 -0.08
N PHE A 100 14.24 18.03 0.17
CA PHE A 100 12.95 17.34 0.20
C PHE A 100 12.13 17.68 1.44
N LEU A 101 12.77 17.96 2.58
CA LEU A 101 12.07 18.49 3.76
C LEU A 101 11.38 19.83 3.43
N THR A 102 12.07 20.72 2.72
CA THR A 102 11.50 21.99 2.28
C THR A 102 10.36 21.78 1.28
N LYS A 103 10.57 20.95 0.25
CA LYS A 103 9.50 20.62 -0.73
C LYS A 103 8.26 20.03 -0.06
N ILE A 104 8.42 19.11 0.90
CA ILE A 104 7.30 18.51 1.63
C ILE A 104 6.58 19.56 2.48
N LYS A 105 7.33 20.48 3.09
CA LYS A 105 6.77 21.61 3.84
C LYS A 105 5.91 22.51 2.96
N ASP A 106 6.33 22.69 1.70
CA ASP A 106 5.60 23.43 0.67
C ASP A 106 4.44 22.63 0.04
N GLY A 107 4.22 21.39 0.49
CA GLY A 107 3.08 20.54 0.12
C GLY A 107 3.37 19.45 -0.91
N TRP A 108 4.61 19.34 -1.40
CA TRP A 108 4.99 18.30 -2.35
C TRP A 108 4.96 16.90 -1.72
N THR A 109 4.27 15.98 -2.37
CA THR A 109 3.97 14.63 -1.84
C THR A 109 3.69 13.63 -2.98
N ASP A 110 4.37 13.79 -4.12
CA ASP A 110 4.22 12.90 -5.29
C ASP A 110 5.07 11.62 -5.13
N VAL A 111 4.92 10.96 -3.99
CA VAL A 111 5.60 9.72 -3.63
C VAL A 111 4.65 8.81 -2.89
N ASP A 112 4.90 7.51 -2.96
CA ASP A 112 4.06 6.50 -2.32
C ASP A 112 4.63 6.07 -0.96
N VAL A 113 5.96 6.00 -0.84
CA VAL A 113 6.63 5.56 0.39
C VAL A 113 7.84 6.45 0.68
N ILE A 114 7.97 6.85 1.95
CA ILE A 114 9.14 7.56 2.45
C ILE A 114 9.92 6.63 3.36
N ILE A 115 11.21 6.47 3.09
CA ILE A 115 12.17 5.71 3.89
C ILE A 115 13.15 6.69 4.51
N THR A 116 13.46 6.52 5.79
CA THR A 116 14.35 7.43 6.49
C THR A 116 15.21 6.71 7.54
N MET A 117 16.15 7.46 8.11
CA MET A 117 17.01 6.99 9.19
C MET A 117 16.51 7.49 10.55
N PRO A 118 16.75 6.76 11.65
CA PRO A 118 16.38 7.21 12.99
C PRO A 118 16.90 8.62 13.34
N SER A 119 18.10 8.97 12.88
CA SER A 119 18.73 10.29 13.06
C SER A 119 17.96 11.45 12.42
N VAL A 120 17.18 11.17 11.37
CA VAL A 120 16.45 12.17 10.58
C VAL A 120 15.01 12.37 11.09
N MET A 121 14.47 11.42 11.87
CA MET A 121 13.08 11.49 12.34
C MET A 121 12.76 12.77 13.13
N GLY A 122 13.72 13.33 13.87
CA GLY A 122 13.55 14.59 14.60
C GLY A 122 13.20 15.76 13.69
N LYS A 123 13.79 15.80 12.48
CA LYS A 123 13.48 16.82 11.45
C LYS A 123 12.13 16.56 10.77
N LEU A 124 11.66 15.31 10.73
CA LEU A 124 10.38 14.93 10.12
C LEU A 124 9.16 15.22 10.98
N GLY A 125 9.33 15.27 12.30
CA GLY A 125 8.24 15.49 13.27
C GLY A 125 7.30 16.64 12.92
N PRO A 126 7.80 17.85 12.61
CA PRO A 126 6.97 18.99 12.22
C PRO A 126 6.12 18.76 10.94
N LEU A 127 6.59 17.91 10.03
CA LEU A 127 5.89 17.57 8.78
C LEU A 127 4.80 16.52 8.97
N GLY A 128 4.64 15.97 10.18
CA GLY A 128 3.61 14.97 10.51
C GLY A 128 2.18 15.44 10.22
N LYS A 129 1.90 16.75 10.26
CA LYS A 129 0.59 17.30 9.87
C LYS A 129 0.28 17.13 8.37
N ILE A 130 1.32 17.07 7.52
CA ILE A 130 1.21 16.92 6.07
C ILE A 130 1.27 15.43 5.69
N LEU A 131 2.27 14.73 6.23
CA LEU A 131 2.54 13.32 5.90
C LEU A 131 1.58 12.35 6.59
N GLY A 132 1.11 12.67 7.80
CA GLY A 132 0.25 11.81 8.61
C GLY A 132 -1.09 11.49 7.96
N PRO A 133 -1.91 12.48 7.56
CA PRO A 133 -3.19 12.25 6.90
C PRO A 133 -3.07 11.47 5.58
N ARG A 134 -1.91 11.55 4.92
CA ARG A 134 -1.61 10.86 3.66
C ARG A 134 -1.01 9.46 3.86
N GLY A 135 -0.73 9.06 5.09
CA GLY A 135 -0.08 7.77 5.40
C GLY A 135 1.37 7.67 4.94
N LEU A 136 2.01 8.79 4.60
CA LEU A 136 3.38 8.83 4.09
C LEU A 136 4.44 8.94 5.20
N MET A 137 4.01 9.07 6.46
CA MET A 137 4.92 9.25 7.58
C MET A 137 5.68 7.94 7.87
N PRO A 138 7.03 7.93 7.82
CA PRO A 138 7.83 6.75 8.12
C PRO A 138 7.58 6.23 9.55
N ASN A 139 7.58 4.91 9.72
CA ASN A 139 7.36 4.25 10.99
C ASN A 139 8.36 3.09 11.20
N PRO A 140 9.08 3.06 12.33
CA PRO A 140 9.98 1.94 12.67
C PRO A 140 9.29 0.57 12.63
N LYS A 141 8.01 0.50 13.04
CA LYS A 141 7.24 -0.75 13.02
C LYS A 141 7.03 -1.31 11.62
N THR A 142 7.05 -0.44 10.60
CA THR A 142 6.91 -0.83 9.19
C THR A 142 8.26 -1.09 8.50
N GLY A 143 9.37 -0.89 9.20
CA GLY A 143 10.72 -1.01 8.64
C GLY A 143 11.12 0.12 7.68
N THR A 144 10.33 1.19 7.58
CA THR A 144 10.63 2.40 6.80
C THR A 144 11.55 3.37 7.55
N VAL A 145 11.85 3.09 8.82
CA VAL A 145 12.88 3.78 9.60
C VAL A 145 13.97 2.76 9.93
N THR A 146 15.11 2.87 9.25
CA THR A 146 16.20 1.89 9.36
C THR A 146 17.56 2.51 9.03
N MET A 147 18.63 1.86 9.47
CA MET A 147 20.01 2.17 9.05
C MET A 147 20.40 1.47 7.74
N ASN A 148 19.66 0.41 7.36
CA ASN A 148 19.86 -0.35 6.12
C ASN A 148 18.88 0.14 5.06
N VAL A 149 19.16 1.33 4.51
CA VAL A 149 18.24 2.04 3.62
C VAL A 149 18.08 1.29 2.31
N GLY A 150 19.18 0.78 1.73
CA GLY A 150 19.14 0.08 0.45
C GLY A 150 18.21 -1.14 0.50
N LYS A 151 18.35 -1.96 1.55
CA LYS A 151 17.47 -3.12 1.76
C LYS A 151 15.99 -2.71 1.92
N ALA A 152 15.70 -1.63 2.64
CA ALA A 152 14.33 -1.17 2.80
C ALA A 152 13.74 -0.65 1.47
N VAL A 153 14.55 0.03 0.64
CA VAL A 153 14.14 0.47 -0.70
C VAL A 153 13.84 -0.73 -1.59
N GLU A 154 14.74 -1.73 -1.64
CA GLU A 154 14.55 -2.96 -2.41
C GLU A 154 13.29 -3.72 -1.97
N GLU A 155 13.09 -3.92 -0.67
CA GLU A 155 11.91 -4.60 -0.14
C GLU A 155 10.62 -3.85 -0.49
N THR A 156 10.65 -2.51 -0.43
CA THR A 156 9.49 -1.67 -0.78
C THR A 156 9.16 -1.78 -2.26
N LYS A 157 10.17 -1.68 -3.14
CA LYS A 157 10.02 -1.87 -4.59
C LYS A 157 9.61 -3.30 -4.94
N ALA A 158 10.02 -4.30 -4.16
CA ALA A 158 9.60 -5.69 -4.30
C ALA A 158 8.14 -5.94 -3.89
N GLY A 159 7.44 -4.92 -3.38
CA GLY A 159 6.01 -5.00 -3.06
C GLY A 159 5.71 -5.33 -1.61
N LYS A 160 6.58 -4.94 -0.70
CA LYS A 160 6.27 -4.88 0.73
C LYS A 160 5.21 -3.80 0.99
N ILE A 161 4.11 -4.19 1.61
CA ILE A 161 2.98 -3.31 1.92
C ILE A 161 2.70 -3.27 3.42
N ASP A 162 2.46 -2.07 3.95
CA ASP A 162 1.92 -1.84 5.28
C ASP A 162 0.39 -1.93 5.21
N PHE A 163 -0.21 -2.65 6.15
CA PHE A 163 -1.66 -2.65 6.32
C PHE A 163 -2.01 -2.32 7.75
N LYS A 164 -3.08 -1.54 7.91
CA LYS A 164 -3.62 -1.15 9.21
C LYS A 164 -5.14 -1.27 9.14
N VAL A 165 -5.73 -1.72 10.24
CA VAL A 165 -7.18 -1.72 10.42
C VAL A 165 -7.73 -0.28 10.42
N ASP A 166 -8.81 -0.08 9.65
CA ASP A 166 -9.55 1.18 9.62
C ASP A 166 -10.42 1.37 10.87
N LYS A 167 -11.17 2.47 10.96
CA LYS A 167 -12.05 2.75 12.12
C LYS A 167 -13.22 1.76 12.25
N ASN A 168 -13.49 0.95 11.23
CA ASN A 168 -14.60 0.00 11.15
C ASN A 168 -14.13 -1.45 11.36
N GLY A 169 -12.86 -1.70 11.71
CA GLY A 169 -12.36 -3.06 11.87
C GLY A 169 -12.01 -3.77 10.56
N THR A 170 -11.92 -3.04 9.45
CA THR A 170 -11.64 -3.59 8.11
C THR A 170 -10.22 -3.26 7.66
N ILE A 171 -9.54 -4.24 7.06
CA ILE A 171 -8.27 -4.07 6.36
C ILE A 171 -8.57 -3.96 4.87
N HIS A 172 -7.98 -2.95 4.22
CA HIS A 172 -8.03 -2.77 2.77
C HIS A 172 -6.62 -2.90 2.21
N VAL A 173 -6.43 -3.82 1.27
CA VAL A 173 -5.12 -4.11 0.69
C VAL A 173 -5.24 -4.29 -0.82
N ALA A 174 -4.45 -3.54 -1.58
CA ALA A 174 -4.28 -3.79 -3.01
C ALA A 174 -3.42 -5.04 -3.23
N ILE A 175 -3.99 -6.06 -3.87
CA ILE A 175 -3.34 -7.37 -4.06
C ILE A 175 -2.79 -7.59 -5.48
N GLY A 176 -3.05 -6.66 -6.41
CA GLY A 176 -2.53 -6.73 -7.77
C GLY A 176 -3.37 -5.94 -8.78
N LYS A 177 -3.13 -6.20 -10.06
CA LYS A 177 -3.91 -5.65 -11.20
C LYS A 177 -4.71 -6.73 -11.91
N VAL A 178 -5.75 -6.33 -12.65
CA VAL A 178 -6.59 -7.26 -13.40
C VAL A 178 -5.81 -8.01 -14.48
N SER A 179 -4.78 -7.39 -15.06
CA SER A 179 -3.86 -8.01 -16.01
C SER A 179 -3.09 -9.22 -15.47
N PHE A 180 -3.04 -9.43 -14.15
CA PHE A 180 -2.29 -10.52 -13.56
C PHE A 180 -2.91 -11.88 -13.91
N SER A 181 -2.13 -12.75 -14.58
CA SER A 181 -2.59 -14.04 -15.09
C SER A 181 -3.03 -15.01 -13.99
N ALA A 182 -2.36 -15.00 -12.82
CA ALA A 182 -2.51 -15.97 -11.73
C ALA A 182 -3.22 -15.45 -10.45
N LEU A 183 -4.26 -14.64 -10.59
CA LEU A 183 -5.07 -14.07 -9.50
C LEU A 183 -5.43 -15.04 -8.36
N ILE A 184 -5.78 -16.29 -8.68
CA ILE A 184 -6.17 -17.31 -7.70
C ILE A 184 -5.03 -17.69 -6.75
N LYS A 185 -3.81 -17.84 -7.30
CA LYS A 185 -2.62 -18.20 -6.52
C LYS A 185 -2.20 -17.03 -5.63
N PHE A 186 -2.42 -15.80 -6.11
CA PHE A 186 -2.14 -14.57 -5.36
C PHE A 186 -3.09 -14.40 -4.18
N ILE A 187 -4.41 -14.51 -4.36
CA ILE A 187 -5.36 -14.34 -3.25
C ILE A 187 -5.14 -15.41 -2.17
N LYS A 188 -4.84 -16.66 -2.56
CA LYS A 188 -4.59 -17.75 -1.60
C LYS A 188 -3.31 -17.53 -0.77
N MET A 189 -2.24 -17.06 -1.42
CA MET A 189 -0.96 -16.79 -0.77
C MET A 189 -1.01 -15.54 0.10
N GLN A 190 -1.74 -14.51 -0.36
CA GLN A 190 -1.97 -13.28 0.39
C GLN A 190 -2.85 -13.47 1.61
N LYS A 191 -3.94 -14.24 1.49
CA LYS A 191 -4.76 -14.63 2.64
C LYS A 191 -3.94 -15.32 3.72
N LYS A 192 -3.01 -16.22 3.34
CA LYS A 192 -2.14 -16.91 4.30
C LYS A 192 -1.19 -15.91 4.99
N SER A 193 -0.60 -14.99 4.24
CA SER A 193 0.36 -14.03 4.80
C SER A 193 -0.27 -12.85 5.56
N LEU A 194 -1.58 -12.60 5.40
CA LEU A 194 -2.34 -11.56 6.13
C LEU A 194 -2.99 -12.08 7.42
N ILE A 195 -3.22 -13.39 7.54
CA ILE A 195 -3.96 -14.03 8.65
C ILE A 195 -3.04 -14.86 9.58
N THR A 196 -1.78 -15.09 9.18
CA THR A 196 -0.76 -15.72 10.03
C THR A 196 0.10 -14.65 10.68
#